data_AF-A0A1E5QV21-F1
#
_entry.id   AF-A0A1E5QV21-F1
#
_cell.length_a   1.000
_cell.length_b   1.000
_cell.length_c   1.000
_cell.angle_alpha   90.00
_cell.angle_beta   90.00
_cell.angle_gamma   90.00
#
_symmetry.space_group_name_H-M   'P 1'
#
loop_
_entity.id
_entity.type
_entity.pdbx_description
1 polymer ?
#
loop_
_entity_poly.entity_id
_entity_poly.type
_entity_poly.pdbx_seq_one_letter_code
_entity_poly.pdbx_strand_id
1 'polypeptide(L)'
;MSTEPQNISPETYNSLDNYLQLIYTGLLALDIEHKLTTFPKNKTDINFVITSIIKIIKKNDELIHRAVSLLEQIETSDEKEYYGIVQSYLNTFNKLVRDSDIFQNNLQEERNQSVIALKILIDLLFYSSISGERLLRDKLESLFN
;
A
#
# COMPACT_ATOMS: atom_id res chain seq x y z
N MET A 1 -25.80 -18.01 -19.49
CA MET A 1 -26.00 -16.92 -18.51
C MET A 1 -24.77 -16.04 -18.61
N SER A 2 -24.94 -14.89 -19.27
CA SER A 2 -23.88 -13.88 -19.42
C SER A 2 -23.68 -13.22 -18.05
N THR A 3 -22.46 -13.26 -17.53
CA THR A 3 -22.09 -12.50 -16.33
C THR A 3 -22.03 -11.03 -16.72
N GLU A 4 -23.03 -10.24 -16.33
CA GLU A 4 -22.96 -8.79 -16.40
C GLU A 4 -21.73 -8.30 -15.59
N PRO A 5 -20.93 -7.37 -16.12
CA PRO A 5 -19.89 -6.73 -15.33
C PRO A 5 -20.58 -5.96 -14.20
N GLN A 6 -20.30 -6.37 -12.96
CA GLN A 6 -20.77 -5.69 -11.75
C GLN A 6 -20.35 -4.21 -11.85
N ASN A 7 -21.34 -3.34 -11.93
CA ASN A 7 -21.17 -1.91 -12.17
C ASN A 7 -20.83 -1.24 -10.83
N ILE A 8 -19.55 -0.97 -10.60
CA ILE A 8 -19.02 -0.44 -9.33
C ILE A 8 -19.40 1.06 -9.22
N SER A 9 -19.85 1.50 -8.06
CA SER A 9 -20.16 2.92 -7.80
C SER A 9 -18.89 3.80 -7.89
N PRO A 10 -18.97 5.04 -8.44
CA PRO A 10 -17.83 5.95 -8.53
C PRO A 10 -17.13 6.26 -7.20
N GLU A 11 -17.88 6.27 -6.09
CA GLU A 11 -17.34 6.52 -4.74
C GLU A 11 -16.49 5.34 -4.25
N THR A 12 -16.93 4.12 -4.53
CA THR A 12 -16.23 2.87 -4.23
C THR A 12 -14.95 2.74 -5.07
N TYR A 13 -15.02 3.13 -6.35
CA TYR A 13 -13.87 3.17 -7.26
C TYR A 13 -12.77 4.11 -6.74
N ASN A 14 -13.14 5.29 -6.22
CA ASN A 14 -12.19 6.23 -5.62
C ASN A 14 -11.49 5.64 -4.38
N SER A 15 -12.22 4.93 -3.51
CA SER A 15 -11.65 4.34 -2.28
C SER A 15 -10.69 3.16 -2.57
N LEU A 16 -11.08 2.29 -3.52
CA LEU A 16 -10.25 1.17 -3.94
C LEU A 16 -8.95 1.64 -4.61
N ASP A 17 -9.06 2.58 -5.56
CA ASP A 17 -7.90 3.13 -6.25
C ASP A 17 -6.98 3.84 -5.26
N ASN A 18 -7.51 4.64 -4.34
CA ASN A 18 -6.71 5.30 -3.30
C ASN A 18 -5.93 4.28 -2.46
N TYR A 19 -6.57 3.21 -2.01
CA TYR A 19 -5.90 2.23 -1.15
C TYR A 19 -4.83 1.43 -1.90
N LEU A 20 -5.13 1.00 -3.13
CA LEU A 20 -4.14 0.34 -3.98
C LEU A 20 -2.96 1.27 -4.23
N GLN A 21 -3.21 2.51 -4.64
CA GLN A 21 -2.16 3.48 -4.90
C GLN A 21 -1.28 3.69 -3.65
N LEU A 22 -1.84 3.75 -2.45
CA LEU A 22 -1.06 3.82 -1.20
C LEU A 22 -0.13 2.60 -1.01
N ILE A 23 -0.62 1.39 -1.25
CA ILE A 23 0.21 0.16 -1.20
C ILE A 23 1.36 0.28 -2.20
N TYR A 24 1.09 0.71 -3.43
CA TYR A 24 2.12 0.83 -4.46
C TYR A 24 3.13 1.94 -4.15
N THR A 25 2.68 3.07 -3.63
CA THR A 25 3.58 4.12 -3.16
C THR A 25 4.46 3.62 -2.02
N GLY A 26 3.92 2.78 -1.14
CA GLY A 26 4.70 2.07 -0.12
C GLY A 26 5.79 1.17 -0.72
N LEU A 27 5.44 0.34 -1.69
CA LEU A 27 6.40 -0.53 -2.37
C LEU A 27 7.50 0.28 -3.09
N LEU A 28 7.12 1.31 -3.84
CA LEU A 28 8.07 2.19 -4.53
C LEU A 28 8.96 2.97 -3.55
N ALA A 29 8.42 3.39 -2.41
CA ALA A 29 9.20 4.07 -1.38
C ALA A 29 10.23 3.16 -0.70
N LEU A 30 10.05 1.84 -0.78
CA LEU A 30 11.05 0.83 -0.41
C LEU A 30 12.00 0.45 -1.55
N ASP A 31 11.99 1.20 -2.66
CA ASP A 31 12.75 0.89 -3.88
C ASP A 31 12.35 -0.46 -4.52
N ILE A 32 11.12 -0.90 -4.27
CA ILE A 32 10.57 -2.13 -4.85
C ILE A 32 9.82 -1.76 -6.13
N GLU A 33 10.55 -1.67 -7.24
CA GLU A 33 9.98 -1.33 -8.54
C GLU A 33 8.98 -2.39 -9.04
N HIS A 34 7.71 -1.99 -9.15
CA HIS A 34 6.70 -2.78 -9.85
C HIS A 34 5.76 -1.91 -10.67
N LYS A 35 5.56 -2.29 -11.93
CA LYS A 35 4.52 -1.70 -12.77
C LYS A 35 3.20 -2.39 -12.43
N LEU A 36 2.19 -1.64 -11.95
CA LEU A 36 0.83 -2.06 -12.29
C LEU A 36 0.68 -1.86 -13.77
N THR A 37 0.33 -2.93 -14.45
CA THR A 37 -0.16 -2.83 -15.83
C THR A 37 -1.66 -2.57 -15.87
N THR A 38 -2.39 -2.79 -14.78
CA THR A 38 -3.87 -2.78 -14.76
C THR A 38 -4.43 -2.41 -13.39
N PHE A 39 -5.26 -1.37 -13.32
CA PHE A 39 -6.20 -1.18 -12.20
C PHE A 39 -7.39 -2.12 -12.38
N PRO A 40 -7.91 -2.70 -11.28
CA PRO A 40 -8.95 -3.71 -11.39
C PRO A 40 -10.29 -3.12 -11.84
N LYS A 41 -10.87 -3.66 -12.92
CA LYS A 41 -12.20 -3.24 -13.43
C LYS A 41 -13.29 -4.25 -13.14
N ASN A 42 -12.92 -5.46 -12.76
CA ASN A 42 -13.80 -6.55 -12.43
C ASN A 42 -13.19 -7.43 -11.32
N LYS A 43 -13.99 -8.34 -10.76
CA LYS A 43 -13.55 -9.23 -9.67
C LYS A 43 -12.34 -10.12 -10.04
N THR A 44 -12.22 -10.55 -11.29
CA THR A 44 -11.06 -11.32 -11.76
C THR A 44 -9.79 -10.48 -11.74
N ASP A 45 -9.89 -9.21 -12.15
CA ASP A 45 -8.75 -8.28 -12.11
C ASP A 45 -8.30 -8.03 -10.66
N ILE A 46 -9.23 -7.94 -9.70
CA ILE A 46 -8.88 -7.78 -8.27
C ILE A 46 -8.07 -8.97 -7.78
N ASN A 47 -8.52 -10.19 -8.10
CA ASN A 47 -7.79 -11.40 -7.71
C ASN A 47 -6.37 -11.42 -8.27
N PHE A 48 -6.21 -10.97 -9.52
CA PHE A 48 -4.91 -10.83 -10.15
C PHE A 48 -4.03 -9.78 -9.44
N VAL A 49 -4.59 -8.61 -9.11
CA VAL A 49 -3.90 -7.54 -8.39
C VAL A 49 -3.48 -8.00 -6.99
N ILE A 50 -4.38 -8.59 -6.20
CA ILE A 50 -4.09 -9.18 -4.88
C ILE A 50 -2.93 -10.16 -4.97
N THR A 51 -3.01 -11.12 -5.89
CA THR A 51 -2.00 -12.16 -6.07
C THR A 51 -0.65 -11.56 -6.46
N SER A 52 -0.66 -10.51 -7.28
CA SER A 52 0.56 -9.82 -7.71
C SER A 52 1.20 -9.07 -6.54
N ILE A 53 0.42 -8.29 -5.78
CA ILE A 53 0.88 -7.58 -4.58
C ILE A 53 1.49 -8.56 -3.57
N ILE A 54 0.80 -9.67 -3.27
CA ILE A 54 1.31 -10.68 -2.32
C ILE A 54 2.63 -11.28 -2.79
N LYS A 55 2.75 -11.65 -4.08
CA LYS A 55 4.00 -12.18 -4.63
C LYS A 55 5.15 -11.20 -4.51
N ILE A 56 4.89 -9.92 -4.76
CA ILE A 56 5.85 -8.83 -4.62
C ILE A 56 6.31 -8.70 -3.17
N ILE A 57 5.36 -8.63 -2.23
CA ILE A 57 5.65 -8.48 -0.81
C ILE A 57 6.49 -9.66 -0.33
N LYS A 58 6.09 -10.90 -0.61
CA LYS A 58 6.83 -12.11 -0.22
C LYS A 58 8.23 -12.18 -0.83
N LYS A 59 8.42 -11.69 -2.06
CA LYS A 59 9.75 -11.64 -2.68
C LYS A 59 10.69 -10.68 -1.96
N ASN A 60 10.15 -9.65 -1.30
CA ASN A 60 10.91 -8.60 -0.63
C ASN A 60 10.69 -8.62 0.90
N ASP A 61 10.29 -9.78 1.44
CA ASP A 61 9.88 -9.94 2.83
C ASP A 61 10.99 -9.51 3.82
N GLU A 62 12.23 -9.93 3.57
CA GLU A 62 13.39 -9.54 4.39
C GLU A 62 13.60 -8.03 4.47
N LEU A 63 13.41 -7.32 3.35
CA LEU A 63 13.56 -5.86 3.29
C LEU A 63 12.46 -5.16 4.11
N ILE A 64 11.22 -5.64 3.95
CA ILE A 64 10.05 -5.11 4.67
C ILE A 64 10.20 -5.37 6.18
N HIS A 65 10.58 -6.59 6.57
CA HIS A 65 10.89 -6.94 7.96
C HIS A 65 11.98 -6.04 8.55
N ARG A 66 13.09 -5.84 7.82
CA ARG A 66 14.18 -4.98 8.28
C ARG A 66 13.71 -3.53 8.49
N ALA A 67 12.88 -3.01 7.60
CA ALA A 67 12.34 -1.66 7.72
C ALA A 67 11.44 -1.52 8.95
N VAL A 68 10.55 -2.48 9.20
CA VAL A 68 9.67 -2.45 10.38
C VAL A 68 10.43 -2.68 11.69
N SER A 69 11.37 -3.61 11.74
CA SER A 69 12.20 -3.79 12.94
C SER A 69 12.99 -2.53 13.30
N LEU A 70 13.46 -1.78 12.30
CA LEU A 70 14.10 -0.48 12.56
C LEU A 70 13.13 0.57 13.08
N LEU A 71 11.90 0.59 12.54
CA LEU A 71 10.84 1.46 13.03
C LEU A 71 10.52 1.17 14.51
N GLU A 72 10.36 -0.11 14.88
CA GLU A 72 10.13 -0.52 16.27
C GLU A 72 11.27 -0.09 17.20
N GLN A 73 12.52 -0.19 16.74
CA GLN A 73 13.68 0.30 17.49
C GLN A 73 13.65 1.82 17.70
N ILE A 74 13.25 2.59 16.68
CA ILE A 74 13.14 4.05 16.77
C ILE A 74 12.01 4.44 17.74
N GLU A 75 10.86 3.81 17.65
CA GLU A 75 9.70 4.09 18.52
C GLU A 75 9.94 3.70 19.99
N THR A 76 10.90 2.81 20.24
CA THR A 76 11.32 2.40 21.59
C THR A 76 12.58 3.11 22.09
N SER A 77 13.20 3.95 21.25
CA SER A 77 14.37 4.77 21.60
C SER A 77 13.94 6.10 22.25
N ASP A 78 14.81 6.65 23.09
CA ASP A 78 14.66 8.01 23.62
C ASP A 78 14.82 9.08 22.52
N GLU A 79 15.52 8.73 21.42
CA GLU A 79 15.69 9.56 20.24
C GLU A 79 14.52 9.34 19.27
N LYS A 80 13.67 10.35 19.11
CA LYS A 80 12.47 10.31 18.24
C LYS A 80 12.75 10.64 16.78
N GLU A 81 13.98 10.45 16.31
CA GLU A 81 14.37 10.78 14.94
C GLU A 81 14.41 9.53 14.06
N TYR A 82 13.68 9.55 12.96
CA TYR A 82 13.76 8.49 11.96
C TYR A 82 15.11 8.53 11.24
N TYR A 83 15.77 7.39 11.10
CA TYR A 83 17.03 7.25 10.38
C TYR A 83 17.04 6.04 9.42
N GLY A 84 18.08 5.96 8.59
CA GLY A 84 18.34 4.81 7.73
C GLY A 84 17.21 4.52 6.73
N ILE A 85 16.81 3.24 6.63
CA ILE A 85 15.78 2.80 5.68
C ILE A 85 14.40 3.40 5.98
N VAL A 86 14.06 3.63 7.25
CA VAL A 86 12.78 4.23 7.64
C VAL A 86 12.72 5.69 7.22
N GLN A 87 13.79 6.45 7.43
CA GLN A 87 13.86 7.84 6.97
C GLN A 87 13.82 7.94 5.43
N SER A 88 14.57 7.08 4.74
CA SER A 88 14.56 7.02 3.26
C SER A 88 13.17 6.69 2.72
N TYR A 89 12.51 5.72 3.35
CA TYR A 89 11.14 5.32 3.03
C TYR A 89 10.17 6.51 3.19
N LEU A 90 10.17 7.17 4.35
CA LEU A 90 9.29 8.31 4.62
C LEU A 90 9.53 9.46 3.64
N ASN A 91 10.80 9.80 3.37
CA ASN A 91 11.14 10.86 2.43
C ASN A 91 10.66 10.54 1.02
N THR A 92 10.87 9.31 0.56
CA THR A 92 10.47 8.88 -0.79
C THR A 92 8.95 8.79 -0.89
N PHE A 93 8.28 8.22 0.10
CA PHE A 93 6.82 8.13 0.16
C PHE A 93 6.19 9.53 0.10
N ASN A 94 6.63 10.44 0.96
CA ASN A 94 6.10 11.81 1.01
C ASN A 94 6.36 12.56 -0.30
N LYS A 95 7.51 12.33 -0.93
CA LYS A 95 7.81 12.89 -2.26
C LYS A 95 6.86 12.34 -3.31
N LEU A 96 6.67 11.02 -3.39
CA LEU A 96 5.78 10.38 -4.36
C LEU A 96 4.32 10.83 -4.22
N VAL A 97 3.84 11.00 -2.99
CA VAL A 97 2.49 11.52 -2.72
C VAL A 97 2.37 12.98 -3.15
N ARG A 98 3.38 13.81 -2.88
CA ARG A 98 3.39 15.23 -3.26
C ARG A 98 3.45 15.44 -4.76
N ASP A 99 4.31 14.69 -5.45
CA ASP A 99 4.61 14.88 -6.87
C ASP A 99 3.55 14.24 -7.80
N SER A 100 2.59 13.50 -7.26
CA SER A 100 1.55 12.81 -8.03
C SER A 100 0.25 13.60 -8.11
N ASP A 101 -0.11 14.00 -9.34
CA ASP A 101 -1.41 14.62 -9.67
C ASP A 101 -2.62 13.77 -9.22
N ILE A 102 -2.43 12.44 -9.12
CA ILE A 102 -3.47 11.48 -8.74
C ILE A 102 -3.78 11.58 -7.24
N PHE A 103 -2.77 11.83 -6.40
CA PHE A 103 -2.93 11.94 -4.94
C PHE A 103 -3.26 13.36 -4.47
N GLN A 104 -3.12 14.36 -5.34
CA GLN A 104 -3.32 15.78 -5.00
C GLN A 104 -4.74 16.11 -4.55
N ASN A 105 -5.76 15.37 -5.02
CA ASN A 105 -7.15 15.66 -4.68
C ASN A 105 -7.65 14.98 -3.39
N ASN A 106 -6.99 13.91 -2.91
CA ASN A 106 -7.52 13.08 -1.83
C ASN A 106 -6.60 12.97 -0.60
N LEU A 107 -5.28 13.11 -0.75
CA LEU A 107 -4.31 12.89 0.35
C LEU A 107 -3.57 14.16 0.80
N GLN A 108 -3.70 15.29 0.10
CA GLN A 108 -3.04 16.53 0.49
C GLN A 108 -3.62 17.19 1.74
N GLU A 109 -4.90 16.94 2.04
CA GLU A 109 -5.54 17.49 3.23
C GLU A 109 -5.21 16.69 4.50
N GLU A 110 -4.65 15.48 4.36
CA GLU A 110 -4.25 14.66 5.51
C GLU A 110 -2.94 15.20 6.11
N ARG A 111 -3.06 15.92 7.23
CA ARG A 111 -1.94 16.50 8.01
C ARG A 111 -0.88 15.48 8.48
N ASN A 112 -1.06 14.19 8.21
CA ASN A 112 -0.29 13.09 8.78
C ASN A 112 0.24 12.11 7.72
N GLN A 113 0.80 12.61 6.60
CA GLN A 113 1.37 11.77 5.54
C GLN A 113 2.39 10.73 6.06
N SER A 114 3.24 11.12 7.02
CA SER A 114 4.17 10.18 7.65
C SER A 114 3.45 9.05 8.42
N VAL A 115 2.32 9.34 9.09
CA VAL A 115 1.54 8.31 9.79
C VAL A 115 0.92 7.33 8.79
N ILE A 116 0.41 7.83 7.66
CA ILE A 116 -0.09 6.99 6.57
C ILE A 116 1.02 6.09 6.05
N ALA A 117 2.19 6.67 5.76
CA ALA A 117 3.35 5.92 5.28
C ALA A 117 3.74 4.80 6.26
N LEU A 118 3.87 5.11 7.55
CA LEU A 118 4.19 4.09 8.57
C LEU A 118 3.12 3.00 8.67
N LYS A 119 1.84 3.37 8.58
CA LYS A 119 0.74 2.40 8.53
C LYS A 119 0.85 1.49 7.31
N ILE A 120 1.17 2.05 6.13
CA ILE A 120 1.39 1.24 4.92
C ILE A 120 2.58 0.32 5.09
N LEU A 121 3.68 0.78 5.69
CA LEU A 121 4.83 -0.07 5.96
C LEU A 121 4.48 -1.28 6.85
N ILE A 122 3.67 -1.06 7.88
CA ILE A 122 3.16 -2.14 8.76
C ILE A 122 2.16 -3.04 8.01
N ASP A 123 1.25 -2.47 7.21
CA ASP A 123 0.32 -3.24 6.37
C ASP A 123 1.11 -4.18 5.42
N LEU A 124 2.17 -3.67 4.76
CA LEU A 124 3.04 -4.47 3.88
C LEU A 124 3.69 -5.65 4.62
N LEU A 125 4.18 -5.42 5.84
CA LEU A 125 4.70 -6.51 6.69
C LEU A 125 3.61 -7.53 6.99
N PHE A 126 2.43 -7.08 7.40
CA PHE A 126 1.35 -8.00 7.75
C PHE A 126 0.95 -8.87 6.55
N TYR A 127 0.90 -8.27 5.36
CA TYR A 127 0.53 -8.92 4.09
C TYR A 127 1.53 -9.97 3.58
N SER A 128 2.72 -10.08 4.17
CA SER A 128 3.62 -11.20 3.87
C SER A 128 3.17 -12.51 4.52
N SER A 129 2.34 -12.44 5.58
CA SER A 129 1.79 -13.59 6.30
C SER A 129 0.48 -14.11 5.69
N ILE A 130 0.15 -15.39 5.92
CA ILE A 130 -1.11 -16.01 5.47
C ILE A 130 -2.34 -15.25 5.98
N SER A 131 -2.30 -14.80 7.24
CA SER A 131 -3.40 -14.03 7.84
C SER A 131 -3.55 -12.65 7.18
N GLY A 132 -2.43 -12.01 6.84
CA GLY A 132 -2.44 -10.73 6.14
C GLY A 132 -2.85 -10.83 4.68
N GLU A 133 -2.48 -11.90 3.99
CA GLU A 133 -2.98 -12.19 2.64
C GLU A 133 -4.51 -12.24 2.62
N ARG A 134 -5.10 -12.92 3.61
CA ARG A 134 -6.56 -12.97 3.76
C ARG A 134 -7.13 -11.58 4.07
N LEU A 135 -6.51 -10.82 4.98
CA LEU A 135 -6.98 -9.47 5.31
C LEU A 135 -6.94 -8.53 4.10
N LEU A 136 -5.85 -8.55 3.31
CA LEU A 136 -5.74 -7.75 2.09
C LEU A 136 -6.85 -8.11 1.10
N ARG A 137 -7.10 -9.41 0.92
CA ARG A 137 -8.17 -9.91 0.07
C ARG A 137 -9.54 -9.43 0.54
N ASP A 138 -9.88 -9.65 1.81
CA ASP A 138 -11.16 -9.25 2.38
C ASP A 138 -11.37 -7.73 2.25
N LYS A 139 -10.32 -6.95 2.49
CA LYS A 139 -10.35 -5.49 2.38
C LYS A 139 -10.58 -5.04 0.93
N LEU A 140 -9.81 -5.54 -0.04
CA LEU A 140 -9.99 -5.16 -1.44
C LEU A 140 -11.30 -5.66 -2.04
N GLU A 141 -11.80 -6.83 -1.62
CA GLU A 141 -13.11 -7.34 -2.03
C GLU A 141 -14.26 -6.52 -1.41
N SER A 142 -14.13 -6.07 -0.16
CA SER A 142 -15.11 -5.18 0.48
C SER A 142 -15.16 -3.79 -0.15
N LEU A 143 -14.03 -3.31 -0.69
CA LEU A 143 -13.93 -2.04 -1.40
C LEU A 143 -14.39 -2.16 -2.86
N PHE A 144 -14.87 -3.32 -3.29
CA PHE A 144 -15.37 -3.53 -4.64
C PHE A 144 -16.88 -3.79 -4.69
N ASN A 145 -17.43 -4.40 -3.63
CA ASN A 145 -18.88 -4.64 -3.48
C ASN A 145 -19.62 -3.37 -3.05
#